data_AF-A0A1F3LE24-F1
#
_entry.id   AF-A0A1F3LE24-F1
#
_cell.length_a   1.000
_cell.length_b   1.000
_cell.length_c   1.000
_cell.angle_alpha   90.00
_cell.angle_beta   90.00
_cell.angle_gamma   90.00
#
_symmetry.space_group_name_H-M   'P 1'
#
loop_
_entity.id
_entity.type
_entity.pdbx_description
1 polymer ?
#
loop_
_entity_poly.entity_id
_entity_poly.type
_entity_poly.pdbx_seq_one_letter_code
_entity_poly.pdbx_strand_id
1 'polypeptide(L)'
;MMETLQIFPGARIYKTNLTKKVRNRKIWKRPDLQEIYSIIPGTVTEIKVKTGDHVTKGDQIMVYEAMKMQNIIRAPFDGTIDKILVNEREKLAKGTLMIYLKADVEFLTSDESISSALDLNG
;
A
#
# COMPACT_ATOMS: atom_id res chain seq x y z
N MET A 1 13.61 -20.63 14.67
CA MET A 1 14.78 -19.75 14.84
C MET A 1 15.61 -19.92 13.57
N MET A 2 15.63 -18.92 12.67
CA MET A 2 16.41 -19.03 11.43
C MET A 2 17.86 -18.66 11.74
N GLU A 3 18.74 -19.64 11.70
CA GLU A 3 20.17 -19.51 11.90
C GLU A 3 20.84 -19.70 10.53
N THR A 4 21.79 -18.84 10.17
CA THR A 4 22.55 -19.00 8.92
C THR A 4 24.03 -19.12 9.27
N LEU A 5 24.65 -20.18 8.75
CA LEU A 5 26.08 -20.42 8.82
C LEU A 5 26.70 -19.97 7.50
N GLN A 6 27.65 -19.03 7.54
CA GLN A 6 28.39 -18.64 6.34
C GLN A 6 29.84 -19.13 6.46
N ILE A 7 30.28 -19.87 5.43
CA ILE A 7 31.65 -20.39 5.30
C ILE A 7 32.33 -19.57 4.21
N PHE A 8 33.32 -18.75 4.58
CA PHE A 8 34.14 -17.99 3.64
C PHE A 8 35.45 -18.74 3.35
N PRO A 9 36.05 -18.58 2.15
CA PRO A 9 37.34 -19.19 1.81
C PRO A 9 38.47 -18.55 2.64
N GLY A 10 38.64 -19.09 3.85
CA GLY A 10 39.59 -18.61 4.86
C GLY A 10 39.50 -19.38 6.19
N ALA A 11 38.86 -20.56 6.21
CA ALA A 11 38.67 -21.43 7.38
C ALA A 11 37.97 -20.78 8.59
N ARG A 12 37.11 -19.78 8.35
CA ARG A 12 36.31 -19.13 9.41
C ARG A 12 34.84 -19.47 9.24
N ILE A 13 34.22 -19.90 10.34
CA ILE A 13 32.79 -20.16 10.43
C ILE A 13 32.20 -19.07 11.32
N TYR A 14 31.34 -18.22 10.76
CA TYR A 14 30.63 -17.20 11.53
C TYR A 14 29.19 -17.65 11.79
N LYS A 15 28.77 -17.61 13.07
CA LYS A 15 27.36 -17.74 13.48
C LYS A 15 26.78 -16.34 13.66
N THR A 16 25.93 -15.91 12.72
CA THR A 16 25.27 -14.61 12.83
C THR A 16 23.95 -14.73 13.56
N ASN A 17 23.90 -14.25 14.81
CA ASN A 17 22.65 -14.13 15.54
C ASN A 17 21.95 -12.82 15.14
N LEU A 18 20.79 -12.95 14.50
CA LEU A 18 20.00 -11.78 14.13
C LEU A 18 19.51 -11.05 15.39
N THR A 19 19.79 -9.75 15.46
CA THR A 19 19.30 -8.91 16.54
C THR A 19 17.79 -8.70 16.42
N LYS A 20 17.13 -8.38 17.55
CA LYS A 20 15.70 -8.01 17.57
C LYS A 20 15.39 -6.87 16.59
N LYS A 21 16.33 -5.93 16.41
CA LYS A 21 16.22 -4.80 15.46
C LYS A 21 16.12 -5.26 14.01
N VAL A 22 16.92 -6.25 13.61
CA VAL A 22 16.89 -6.78 12.23
C VAL A 22 15.61 -7.58 11.99
N ARG A 23 15.17 -8.36 12.98
CA ARG A 23 13.90 -9.11 12.88
C ARG A 23 12.68 -8.19 12.79
N ASN A 24 12.68 -7.08 13.54
CA ASN A 24 11.58 -6.15 13.60
C ASN A 24 11.68 -5.01 12.57
N ARG A 25 12.63 -5.07 11.63
CA ARG A 25 12.72 -4.04 10.59
C ARG A 25 11.45 -4.09 9.74
N LYS A 26 10.75 -2.96 9.63
CA LYS A 26 9.60 -2.84 8.73
C LYS A 26 10.13 -2.97 7.31
N ILE A 27 9.85 -4.10 6.67
CA ILE A 27 10.17 -4.30 5.25
C ILE A 27 9.32 -3.29 4.48
N TRP A 28 9.97 -2.43 3.69
CA TRP A 28 9.25 -1.51 2.81
C TRP A 28 8.53 -2.36 1.75
N LYS A 29 7.21 -2.27 1.71
CA LYS A 29 6.38 -2.88 0.67
C LYS A 29 5.99 -1.79 -0.32
N ARG A 30 5.86 -2.15 -1.60
CA ARG A 30 5.31 -1.23 -2.61
C ARG A 30 3.87 -0.86 -2.19
N PRO A 31 3.44 0.40 -2.38
CA PRO A 31 2.06 0.79 -2.10
C PRO A 31 1.10 -0.05 -2.95
N ASP A 32 0.06 -0.60 -2.34
CA ASP A 32 -1.00 -1.29 -3.08
C ASP A 32 -1.83 -0.25 -3.84
N LEU A 33 -2.08 -0.52 -5.12
CA LEU A 33 -2.87 0.36 -5.98
C LEU A 33 -4.35 0.34 -5.59
N GLN A 34 -4.80 -0.73 -4.92
CA GLN A 34 -6.18 -0.88 -4.43
C GLN A 34 -6.47 -0.07 -3.16
N GLU A 35 -5.44 0.48 -2.53
CA GLU A 35 -5.57 1.28 -1.31
C GLU A 35 -5.34 2.78 -1.60
N ILE A 36 -6.38 3.58 -1.44
CA ILE A 36 -6.31 5.02 -1.68
C ILE A 36 -6.08 5.75 -0.35
N TYR A 37 -4.88 6.29 -0.19
CA TYR A 37 -4.45 7.02 1.00
C TYR A 37 -4.45 8.54 0.80
N SER A 38 -4.67 9.28 1.89
CA SER A 38 -4.43 10.73 1.92
C SER A 38 -2.93 11.05 1.84
N ILE A 39 -2.55 11.93 0.91
CA ILE A 39 -1.17 12.36 0.71
C ILE A 39 -0.84 13.61 1.56
N ILE A 40 -1.84 14.48 1.76
CA ILE A 40 -1.74 15.72 2.53
C ILE A 40 -2.92 15.82 3.51
N PRO A 41 -2.70 16.32 4.74
CA PRO A 41 -3.79 16.46 5.70
C PRO A 41 -4.83 17.47 5.19
N GLY A 42 -6.11 17.18 5.42
CA GLY A 42 -7.21 17.95 4.87
C GLY A 42 -8.56 17.55 5.44
N THR A 43 -9.66 18.01 4.82
CA THR A 43 -11.03 17.68 5.23
C THR A 43 -11.81 17.17 4.04
N VAL A 44 -12.47 16.02 4.17
CA VAL A 44 -13.36 15.47 3.12
C VAL A 44 -14.52 16.42 2.92
N THR A 45 -14.67 16.93 1.70
CA THR A 45 -15.75 17.86 1.36
C THR A 45 -16.96 17.11 0.83
N GLU A 46 -16.74 16.13 -0.05
CA GLU A 46 -17.80 15.40 -0.75
C GLU A 46 -17.31 14.00 -1.11
N ILE A 47 -18.20 13.01 -0.97
CA ILE A 47 -17.98 11.63 -1.44
C ILE A 47 -18.94 11.38 -2.60
N LYS A 48 -18.41 11.09 -3.79
CA LYS A 48 -19.22 10.97 -5.03
C LYS A 48 -19.66 9.55 -5.38
N VAL A 49 -19.17 8.57 -4.63
CA VAL A 49 -19.42 7.15 -4.87
C VAL A 49 -19.91 6.47 -3.61
N LYS A 50 -20.49 5.28 -3.76
CA LYS A 50 -20.91 4.41 -2.67
C LYS A 50 -20.18 3.09 -2.74
N THR A 51 -20.16 2.38 -1.62
CA THR A 51 -19.69 0.99 -1.60
C THR A 51 -20.54 0.13 -2.56
N GLY A 52 -19.87 -0.64 -3.41
CA GLY A 52 -20.48 -1.43 -4.47
C GLY A 52 -20.58 -0.74 -5.82
N ASP A 53 -20.30 0.57 -5.91
CA ASP A 53 -20.33 1.28 -7.19
C ASP A 53 -19.15 0.87 -8.08
N HIS A 54 -19.43 0.70 -9.37
CA HIS A 54 -18.42 0.53 -10.40
C HIS A 54 -17.91 1.88 -10.88
N VAL A 55 -16.60 2.02 -11.02
CA VAL A 55 -15.92 3.25 -11.48
C VAL A 55 -14.93 2.92 -12.59
N THR A 56 -14.80 3.83 -13.54
CA THR A 56 -13.80 3.77 -14.61
C THR A 56 -12.60 4.64 -14.29
N LYS A 57 -11.46 4.34 -14.89
CA LYS A 57 -10.23 5.09 -14.73
C LYS A 57 -10.45 6.57 -15.02
N GLY A 58 -10.11 7.41 -14.05
CA GLY A 58 -10.27 8.86 -14.13
C GLY A 58 -11.57 9.38 -13.53
N ASP A 59 -12.54 8.51 -13.22
CA ASP A 59 -13.77 8.91 -12.56
C ASP A 59 -13.50 9.52 -11.20
N GLN A 60 -14.29 10.53 -10.87
CA GLN A 60 -14.13 11.26 -9.63
C GLN A 60 -14.78 10.49 -8.48
N ILE A 61 -13.96 10.12 -7.51
CA ILE A 61 -14.37 9.33 -6.34
C ILE A 61 -14.75 10.25 -5.17
N MET A 62 -13.93 11.26 -4.91
CA MET A 62 -13.99 12.08 -3.71
C MET A 62 -13.38 13.47 -3.94
N VAL A 63 -13.81 14.45 -3.16
CA VAL A 63 -13.15 15.75 -3.04
C VAL A 63 -12.78 16.00 -1.59
N TYR A 64 -11.57 16.49 -1.35
CA TYR A 64 -11.17 16.98 -0.05
C TYR A 64 -10.41 18.31 -0.17
N GLU A 65 -10.59 19.17 0.82
CA GLU A 65 -9.92 20.45 0.91
C GLU A 65 -8.65 20.31 1.77
N ALA A 66 -7.51 20.77 1.24
CA ALA A 66 -6.26 20.86 1.99
C ALA A 66 -5.54 22.14 1.60
N MET A 67 -4.95 22.84 2.58
CA MET A 67 -4.17 24.06 2.35
C MET A 67 -4.90 25.13 1.52
N LYS A 68 -6.23 25.29 1.70
CA LYS A 68 -7.12 26.20 0.94
C LYS A 68 -7.30 25.83 -0.54
N MET A 69 -6.99 24.58 -0.90
CA MET A 69 -7.13 24.04 -2.24
C MET A 69 -8.05 22.83 -2.21
N GLN A 70 -8.89 22.69 -3.24
CA GLN A 70 -9.65 21.46 -3.46
C GLN A 70 -8.81 20.43 -4.21
N ASN A 71 -8.80 19.20 -3.69
CA ASN A 71 -8.12 18.06 -4.28
C ASN A 71 -9.15 17.04 -4.69
N ILE A 72 -9.13 16.68 -5.98
CA ILE A 72 -10.06 15.71 -6.56
C ILE A 72 -9.36 14.36 -6.64
N ILE A 73 -9.87 13.38 -5.91
CA ILE A 73 -9.41 11.99 -6.00
C ILE A 73 -10.12 11.32 -7.16
N ARG A 74 -9.33 10.72 -8.06
CA ARG A 74 -9.81 10.00 -9.24
C ARG A 74 -9.43 8.53 -9.17
N ALA A 75 -10.24 7.67 -9.78
CA ALA A 75 -9.97 6.25 -9.87
C ALA A 75 -8.69 5.98 -10.68
N PRO A 76 -7.70 5.26 -10.14
CA PRO A 76 -6.46 4.93 -10.86
C PRO A 76 -6.65 3.89 -11.98
N PHE A 77 -7.69 3.07 -11.89
CA PHE A 77 -8.04 1.99 -12.82
C PHE A 77 -9.54 1.67 -12.75
N ASP A 78 -10.02 0.82 -13.64
CA ASP A 78 -11.41 0.34 -13.68
C ASP A 78 -11.65 -0.69 -12.57
N GLY A 79 -12.72 -0.52 -11.80
CA GLY A 79 -12.95 -1.36 -10.63
C GLY A 79 -14.24 -1.05 -9.86
N THR A 80 -14.41 -1.74 -8.75
CA THR A 80 -15.56 -1.58 -7.84
C THR A 80 -15.11 -1.06 -6.48
N ILE A 81 -15.84 -0.08 -5.93
CA ILE A 81 -15.57 0.45 -4.59
C ILE A 81 -15.91 -0.61 -3.55
N ASP A 82 -14.88 -1.21 -2.93
CA ASP A 82 -15.07 -2.25 -1.91
C ASP A 82 -15.48 -1.62 -0.57
N LYS A 83 -14.77 -0.58 -0.13
CA LYS A 83 -15.04 0.09 1.15
C LYS A 83 -14.69 1.56 1.11
N ILE A 84 -15.48 2.35 1.82
CA ILE A 84 -15.20 3.76 2.13
C ILE A 84 -15.05 3.86 3.64
N LEU A 85 -13.90 4.35 4.10
CA LEU A 85 -13.49 4.35 5.51
C LEU A 85 -13.56 5.74 6.16
N VAL A 86 -14.05 6.73 5.42
CA VAL A 86 -14.09 8.13 5.83
C VAL A 86 -15.47 8.71 5.54
N ASN A 87 -15.85 9.72 6.30
CA ASN A 87 -17.13 10.41 6.18
C ASN A 87 -16.96 11.81 5.59
N GLU A 88 -18.05 12.37 5.05
CA GLU A 88 -18.08 13.77 4.70
C GLU A 88 -17.83 14.66 5.93
N ARG A 89 -17.08 15.75 5.71
CA ARG A 89 -16.62 16.70 6.75
C ARG A 89 -15.61 16.12 7.74
N GLU A 90 -15.12 14.90 7.53
CA GLU A 90 -14.08 14.29 8.35
C GLU A 90 -12.70 14.90 8.07
N LYS A 91 -11.91 15.13 9.13
CA LYS A 91 -10.52 15.60 9.03
C LYS A 91 -9.59 14.42 8.86
N LEU A 92 -8.77 14.46 7.82
CA LEU A 92 -7.80 13.43 7.47
C LEU A 92 -6.39 13.86 7.85
N ALA A 93 -5.63 12.92 8.43
CA ALA A 93 -4.19 13.03 8.58
C ALA A 93 -3.48 12.54 7.31
N LYS A 94 -2.18 12.83 7.20
CA LYS A 94 -1.35 12.24 6.14
C LYS A 94 -1.27 10.72 6.34
N GLY A 95 -1.48 9.97 5.26
CA GLY A 95 -1.42 8.52 5.26
C GLY A 95 -2.67 7.85 5.84
N THR A 96 -3.77 8.57 6.03
CA THR A 96 -5.06 7.97 6.36
C THR A 96 -5.58 7.17 5.16
N LEU A 97 -5.92 5.91 5.36
CA LEU A 97 -6.58 5.09 4.36
C LEU A 97 -8.03 5.54 4.19
N MET A 98 -8.43 5.86 2.97
CA MET A 98 -9.75 6.43 2.68
C MET A 98 -10.66 5.41 2.02
N ILE A 99 -10.17 4.72 0.98
CA ILE A 99 -10.99 3.87 0.11
C ILE A 99 -10.20 2.62 -0.28
N TYR A 100 -10.91 1.49 -0.28
CA TYR A 100 -10.48 0.26 -0.95
C TYR A 100 -11.19 0.18 -2.31
N LEU A 101 -10.41 0.17 -3.38
CA LEU A 101 -10.89 0.01 -4.75
C LEU A 101 -10.42 -1.34 -5.28
N LYS A 102 -11.36 -2.24 -5.54
CA LYS A 102 -11.06 -3.55 -6.10
C LYS A 102 -10.96 -3.44 -7.62
N ALA A 103 -9.84 -3.86 -8.19
CA ALA A 103 -9.68 -3.89 -9.64
C ALA A 103 -10.55 -4.97 -10.29
N ASP A 104 -11.10 -4.68 -11.47
CA ASP A 104 -11.85 -5.68 -12.25
C ASP A 104 -10.91 -6.73 -12.88
N VAL A 105 -9.73 -6.28 -13.28
CA VAL A 105 -8.65 -7.15 -13.76
C VAL A 105 -7.75 -7.44 -12.57
N GLU A 106 -7.49 -8.71 -12.27
CA GLU A 106 -6.46 -9.09 -11.31
C GLU A 106 -5.13 -8.52 -11.79
N PHE A 107 -4.74 -7.38 -11.21
CA PHE A 107 -3.36 -6.93 -11.31
C PHE A 107 -2.53 -8.00 -10.63
N LEU A 108 -1.74 -8.73 -11.43
CA LEU A 108 -0.69 -9.63 -10.95
C LEU A 108 0.06 -8.89 -9.84
N THR A 109 -0.23 -9.28 -8.60
CA THR A 109 0.47 -8.77 -7.43
C THR A 109 1.94 -8.99 -7.71
N SER A 110 2.73 -7.92 -7.67
CA SER A 110 4.15 -7.90 -8.09
C SER A 110 5.08 -8.73 -7.20
N ASP A 111 4.53 -9.66 -6.42
CA ASP A 111 5.20 -10.45 -5.40
C ASP A 111 5.59 -11.86 -5.90
N GLU A 112 4.99 -12.39 -6.97
CA GLU A 112 5.38 -13.73 -7.48
C GLU A 112 6.78 -13.77 -8.10
N SER A 113 7.39 -12.63 -8.43
CA SER A 113 8.72 -12.57 -9.03
C SER A 113 9.88 -12.32 -8.05
N ILE A 114 9.59 -12.12 -6.74
CA ILE A 114 10.66 -11.90 -5.73
C ILE A 114 10.93 -13.16 -4.90
N SER A 115 9.98 -14.10 -4.78
CA SER A 115 10.25 -15.37 -4.09
C SER A 115 11.30 -16.22 -4.81
N SER A 116 11.29 -16.28 -6.14
CA SER A 116 12.26 -17.12 -6.89
C SER A 116 13.68 -16.54 -6.94
N ALA A 117 13.86 -15.25 -6.63
CA ALA A 117 15.17 -14.59 -6.66
C ALA A 117 15.92 -14.67 -5.32
N LEU A 118 15.24 -15.05 -4.23
CA LEU A 118 15.83 -15.22 -2.90
C LEU A 118 16.17 -16.68 -2.57
N ASP A 119 15.70 -17.65 -3.37
CA ASP A 119 16.00 -19.08 -3.21
C ASP A 119 17.19 -19.56 -4.07
N LEU A 120 17.92 -18.65 -4.74
CA LEU A 120 19.09 -18.99 -5.59
C LEU A 120 20.45 -18.71 -4.94
N ASN A 121 20.53 -18.68 -3.62
CA ASN A 121 21.79 -18.94 -2.93
C ASN A 121 21.62 -20.17 -2.04
N GLY A 122 22.01 -21.32 -2.61
CA GLY A 122 22.30 -22.53 -1.85
C GLY A 122 23.46 -22.36 -0.88
#